data_AF-A0A1Y3NQ54-F1
#
_entry.id   AF-A0A1Y3NQ54-F1
#
_cell.length_a   1.000
_cell.length_b   1.000
_cell.length_c   1.000
_cell.angle_alpha   90.00
_cell.angle_beta   90.00
_cell.angle_gamma   90.00
#
_symmetry.space_group_name_H-M   'P 1'
#
loop_
_entity.id
_entity.type
_entity.pdbx_description
1 polymer ?
#
loop_
_entity_poly.entity_id
_entity_poly.type
_entity_poly.pdbx_seq_one_letter_code
_entity_poly.pdbx_strand_id
1 'polypeptide(L)'
;MIYSLYKKYKLNNYKETIGIQYEIKSIIIISLFCSLGFIIFKFLSIRFKGVPVSVWFVLFFILYHTIIVVRPVFAVHIYQNKVELLHEKYRRHSVAKVKLPDEINEMEIKTFEQVLNPESAIYREFKKFLVGEVCIENLLFYEAMISLLLKCQNKVMSDASWNLKILAENPSIDNNNLSFTQDSKDIKFSNDSEIPYYEKLYETAVITESPEIKAQLKIIFEKFVPEGSEYQLNLTSDLVKSVEQKIHENEQIDILLFKPVLKEVYELLRWTNYPRFLQTRTSN
;
A
#
# COMPACT_ATOMS: atom_id res chain seq x y z
N MET A 1 -3.01 -42.10 10.95
CA MET A 1 -1.58 -41.79 10.71
C MET A 1 -1.32 -41.14 9.34
N ILE A 2 -1.92 -41.63 8.25
CA ILE A 2 -1.78 -41.01 6.90
C ILE A 2 -2.45 -39.62 6.83
N TYR A 3 -3.57 -39.42 7.51
CA TYR A 3 -4.27 -38.12 7.57
C TYR A 3 -3.48 -37.03 8.32
N SER A 4 -2.72 -37.40 9.37
CA SER A 4 -1.86 -36.45 10.09
C SER A 4 -0.61 -36.07 9.28
N LEU A 5 -0.08 -36.99 8.47
CA LEU A 5 1.00 -36.71 7.53
C LEU A 5 0.53 -35.80 6.38
N TYR A 6 -0.66 -36.05 5.83
CA TYR A 6 -1.26 -35.21 4.78
C TYR A 6 -1.56 -33.78 5.27
N LYS A 7 -2.11 -33.63 6.48
CA LYS A 7 -2.36 -32.30 7.09
C LYS A 7 -1.05 -31.54 7.36
N LYS A 8 0.00 -32.24 7.80
CA LYS A 8 1.35 -31.66 8.02
C LYS A 8 2.01 -31.21 6.70
N TYR A 9 1.80 -31.94 5.61
CA TYR A 9 2.32 -31.57 4.29
C TYR A 9 1.57 -30.38 3.67
N LYS A 10 0.25 -30.32 3.85
CA LYS A 10 -0.57 -29.23 3.28
C LYS A 10 -0.37 -27.89 4.00
N LEU A 11 -0.06 -27.90 5.29
CA LEU A 11 0.29 -26.69 6.07
C LEU A 11 1.66 -26.10 5.71
N ASN A 12 2.63 -26.93 5.30
CA ASN A 12 3.95 -26.43 4.88
C ASN A 12 3.92 -25.63 3.55
N ASN A 13 2.87 -25.78 2.74
CA ASN A 13 2.77 -25.12 1.43
C ASN A 13 1.87 -23.87 1.44
N TYR A 14 1.19 -23.57 2.55
CA TYR A 14 0.68 -22.23 2.73
C TYR A 14 1.88 -21.35 3.11
N LYS A 15 2.14 -20.33 2.28
CA LYS A 15 3.00 -19.19 2.59
C LYS A 15 2.30 -18.44 3.75
N GLU A 16 2.25 -19.07 4.92
CA GLU A 16 1.62 -18.51 6.10
C GLU A 16 2.39 -17.25 6.45
N THR A 17 1.64 -16.17 6.69
CA THR A 17 2.08 -14.95 7.35
C THR A 17 3.16 -15.31 8.38
N ILE A 18 4.38 -14.85 8.11
CA ILE A 18 5.67 -15.35 8.64
C ILE A 18 5.75 -15.42 10.19
N GLY A 19 4.77 -14.94 10.95
CA GLY A 19 4.71 -15.02 12.41
C GLY A 19 4.05 -16.28 12.99
N ILE A 20 2.96 -16.80 12.41
CA ILE A 20 2.05 -17.72 13.12
C ILE A 20 2.72 -19.07 13.42
N GLN A 21 3.49 -19.62 12.48
CA GLN A 21 4.18 -20.90 12.70
C GLN A 21 5.25 -20.83 13.80
N TYR A 22 5.96 -19.71 13.87
CA TYR A 22 6.98 -19.50 14.92
C TYR A 22 6.34 -19.37 16.29
N GLU A 23 5.18 -18.71 16.38
CA GLU A 23 4.40 -18.62 17.62
C GLU A 23 3.93 -20.00 18.09
N ILE A 24 3.32 -20.80 17.20
CA ILE A 24 2.85 -22.16 17.52
C ILE A 24 4.03 -23.05 17.94
N LYS A 25 5.15 -23.04 17.20
CA LYS A 25 6.34 -23.81 17.55
C LYS A 25 6.90 -23.39 18.92
N SER A 26 6.89 -22.09 19.22
CA SER A 26 7.37 -21.62 20.51
C SER A 26 6.46 -22.03 21.66
N ILE A 27 5.14 -22.01 21.49
CA ILE A 27 4.18 -22.47 22.51
C ILE A 27 4.41 -23.95 22.80
N ILE A 28 4.60 -24.77 21.76
CA ILE A 28 4.88 -26.21 21.89
C ILE A 28 6.19 -26.43 22.68
N ILE A 29 7.26 -25.72 22.33
CA ILE A 29 8.56 -25.84 23.02
C ILE A 29 8.45 -25.46 24.49
N ILE A 30 7.81 -24.33 24.80
CA ILE A 30 7.61 -23.86 26.18
C ILE A 30 6.78 -24.88 26.97
N SER A 31 5.67 -25.37 26.38
CA SER A 31 4.83 -26.39 27.02
C SER A 31 5.59 -27.68 27.31
N LEU A 32 6.49 -28.08 26.40
CA LEU A 32 7.31 -29.28 26.55
C LEU A 32 8.34 -29.12 27.68
N PHE A 33 8.99 -27.96 27.78
CA PHE A 33 9.89 -27.63 28.89
C PHE A 33 9.16 -27.55 30.24
N CYS A 34 7.98 -26.93 30.29
CA CYS A 34 7.16 -26.88 31.52
C CYS A 34 6.71 -28.28 31.96
N SER A 35 6.31 -29.14 31.01
CA SER A 35 5.91 -30.52 31.31
C SER A 35 7.10 -31.36 31.78
N LEU A 36 8.26 -31.23 31.15
CA LEU A 36 9.50 -31.91 31.56
C LEU A 36 9.93 -31.44 32.96
N GLY A 37 9.91 -30.12 33.20
CA GLY A 37 10.19 -29.53 34.51
C GLY A 37 9.27 -30.06 35.59
N PHE A 38 7.97 -30.19 35.31
CA PHE A 38 7.00 -30.78 36.23
C PHE A 38 7.30 -32.26 36.54
N ILE A 39 7.65 -33.07 35.53
CA ILE A 39 7.99 -34.50 35.73
C ILE A 39 9.25 -34.64 36.60
N ILE A 40 10.31 -33.89 36.27
CA ILE A 40 11.57 -33.86 37.03
C ILE A 40 11.29 -33.42 38.46
N PHE A 41 10.51 -32.36 38.64
CA PHE A 41 10.16 -31.83 39.94
C PHE A 41 9.32 -32.80 40.76
N LYS A 42 8.35 -33.50 40.16
CA LYS A 42 7.58 -34.55 40.84
C LYS A 42 8.49 -35.65 41.39
N PHE A 43 9.52 -36.03 40.63
CA PHE A 43 10.53 -37.00 41.06
C PHE A 43 11.39 -36.47 42.22
N LEU A 44 11.78 -35.20 42.20
CA LEU A 44 12.59 -34.55 43.24
C LEU A 44 11.80 -34.21 44.52
N SER A 45 10.54 -33.79 44.39
CA SER A 45 9.67 -33.41 45.53
C SER A 45 9.40 -34.58 46.48
N ILE A 46 9.50 -35.82 46.01
CA ILE A 46 9.43 -37.03 46.85
C ILE A 46 10.48 -36.98 47.99
N ARG A 47 11.57 -36.20 47.83
CA ARG A 47 12.60 -36.02 48.85
C ARG A 47 12.41 -34.82 49.78
N PHE A 48 11.61 -33.82 49.42
CA PHE A 48 11.44 -32.61 50.21
C PHE A 48 10.15 -32.66 51.04
N LYS A 49 10.27 -32.96 52.34
CA LYS A 49 9.14 -33.14 53.28
C LYS A 49 8.34 -31.86 53.64
N GLY A 50 8.60 -30.72 53.01
CA GLY A 50 8.12 -29.41 53.51
C GLY A 50 7.02 -28.72 52.72
N VAL A 51 6.87 -28.99 51.41
CA VAL A 51 5.96 -28.21 50.55
C VAL A 51 5.10 -29.14 49.70
N PRO A 52 3.76 -29.02 49.75
CA PRO A 52 2.89 -29.84 48.91
C PRO A 52 3.10 -29.53 47.43
N VAL A 53 3.16 -30.59 46.61
CA VAL A 53 3.39 -30.54 45.16
C VAL A 53 2.40 -29.63 44.43
N SER A 54 1.18 -29.48 44.96
CA SER A 54 0.14 -28.61 44.41
C SER A 54 0.53 -27.13 44.37
N VAL A 55 1.26 -26.63 45.38
CA VAL A 55 1.68 -25.22 45.43
C VAL A 55 2.68 -24.91 44.31
N TRP A 56 3.61 -25.83 44.05
CA TRP A 56 4.57 -25.69 42.96
C TRP A 56 3.90 -25.76 41.59
N PHE A 57 2.91 -26.64 41.42
CA PHE A 57 2.13 -26.71 40.19
C PHE A 57 1.42 -25.39 39.88
N VAL A 58 0.78 -24.78 40.88
CA VAL A 58 0.14 -23.46 40.74
C VAL A 58 1.15 -22.39 40.34
N LEU A 59 2.35 -22.40 40.93
CA LEU A 59 3.39 -21.43 40.63
C LEU A 59 3.90 -21.56 39.18
N PHE A 60 4.16 -22.79 38.71
CA PHE A 60 4.54 -23.03 37.31
C PHE A 60 3.42 -22.66 36.32
N PHE A 61 2.16 -22.91 36.69
CA PHE A 61 1.02 -22.55 35.87
C PHE A 61 0.87 -21.03 35.71
N ILE A 62 1.03 -20.27 36.81
CA ILE A 62 1.02 -18.80 36.78
C ILE A 62 2.17 -18.27 35.91
N LEU A 63 3.38 -18.82 36.06
CA LEU A 63 4.53 -18.40 35.27
C LEU A 63 4.35 -18.72 33.78
N TYR A 64 3.86 -19.92 33.45
CA TYR A 64 3.53 -20.33 32.08
C TYR A 64 2.49 -19.41 31.44
N HIS A 65 1.39 -19.15 32.15
CA HIS A 65 0.33 -18.26 31.68
C HIS A 65 0.84 -16.83 31.47
N THR A 66 1.67 -16.33 32.39
CA THR A 66 2.28 -14.99 32.28
C THR A 66 3.14 -14.88 31.04
N ILE A 67 3.97 -15.88 30.75
CA ILE A 67 4.80 -15.90 29.53
C ILE A 67 3.95 -15.91 28.26
N ILE A 68 2.87 -16.69 28.24
CA ILE A 68 1.97 -16.79 27.08
C ILE A 68 1.23 -15.48 26.80
N VAL A 69 0.78 -14.78 27.84
CA VAL A 69 0.05 -13.52 27.67
C VAL A 69 0.97 -12.35 27.36
N VAL A 70 2.11 -12.26 28.05
CA VAL A 70 3.03 -11.11 27.94
C VAL A 70 3.80 -11.13 26.62
N ARG A 71 4.20 -12.31 26.14
CA ARG A 71 5.01 -12.43 24.92
C ARG A 71 4.37 -11.84 23.65
N PRO A 72 3.12 -12.14 23.27
CA PRO A 72 2.52 -11.56 22.07
C PRO A 72 2.42 -10.04 22.17
N VAL A 73 2.13 -9.48 23.35
CA VAL A 73 2.11 -8.03 23.58
C VAL A 73 3.49 -7.41 23.32
N PHE A 74 4.56 -8.02 23.84
CA PHE A 74 5.93 -7.55 23.56
C PHE A 74 6.34 -7.74 22.11
N ALA A 75 5.94 -8.84 21.47
CA ALA A 75 6.23 -9.08 20.05
C ALA A 75 5.59 -7.99 19.20
N VAL A 76 4.30 -7.70 19.40
CA VAL A 76 3.58 -6.63 18.69
C VAL A 76 4.29 -5.28 18.89
N HIS A 77 4.67 -4.95 20.13
CA HIS A 77 5.37 -3.70 20.41
C HIS A 77 6.75 -3.61 19.73
N ILE A 78 7.52 -4.70 19.71
CA ILE A 78 8.81 -4.76 19.00
C ILE A 78 8.61 -4.65 17.49
N TYR A 79 7.58 -5.28 16.94
CA TYR A 79 7.24 -5.18 15.51
C TYR A 79 6.83 -3.75 15.14
N GLN A 80 5.98 -3.11 15.95
CA GLN A 80 5.60 -1.70 15.76
C GLN A 80 6.82 -0.79 15.79
N ASN A 81 7.69 -0.92 16.81
CA ASN A 81 8.91 -0.12 16.90
C ASN A 81 9.86 -0.37 15.71
N LYS A 82 9.98 -1.60 15.21
CA LYS A 82 10.79 -1.89 14.00
C LYS A 82 10.20 -1.26 12.75
N VAL A 83 8.88 -1.28 12.59
CA VAL A 83 8.19 -0.67 11.46
C VAL A 83 8.34 0.84 11.50
N GLU A 84 8.17 1.47 12.67
CA GLU A 84 8.41 2.90 12.87
C GLU A 84 9.86 3.29 12.58
N LEU A 85 10.83 2.50 13.07
CA LEU A 85 12.26 2.76 12.84
C LEU A 85 12.63 2.55 11.36
N LEU A 86 12.02 1.59 10.67
CA LEU A 86 12.15 1.44 9.22
C LEU A 86 11.55 2.64 8.48
N HIS A 87 10.33 3.05 8.81
CA HIS A 87 9.71 4.24 8.23
C HIS A 87 10.56 5.49 8.46
N GLU A 88 11.11 5.66 9.66
CA GLU A 88 11.99 6.78 9.98
C GLU A 88 13.33 6.68 9.24
N LYS A 89 13.91 5.49 9.10
CA LYS A 89 15.13 5.26 8.31
C LYS A 89 14.90 5.57 6.83
N TYR A 90 13.81 5.11 6.23
CA TYR A 90 13.44 5.44 4.85
C TYR A 90 13.16 6.93 4.67
N ARG A 91 12.47 7.56 5.64
CA ARG A 91 12.24 9.01 5.65
C ARG A 91 13.56 9.78 5.71
N ARG A 92 14.51 9.40 6.58
CA ARG A 92 15.82 10.06 6.70
C ARG A 92 16.71 9.81 5.48
N HIS A 93 16.70 8.61 4.89
CA HIS A 93 17.43 8.35 3.64
C HIS A 93 16.85 9.07 2.42
N SER A 94 15.53 9.37 2.41
CA SER A 94 14.96 10.22 1.37
C SER A 94 15.36 11.70 1.49
N VAL A 95 15.76 12.15 2.68
CA VAL A 95 16.12 13.56 2.95
C VAL A 95 17.65 13.79 2.95
N ALA A 96 18.44 12.78 3.33
CA ALA A 96 19.89 12.87 3.35
C ALA A 96 20.49 12.27 2.07
N LYS A 97 20.87 13.15 1.13
CA LYS A 97 21.78 12.82 0.02
C LYS A 97 23.13 12.31 0.56
N VAL A 98 23.22 11.02 0.85
CA VAL A 98 24.48 10.37 1.21
C VAL A 98 25.03 9.70 -0.04
N LYS A 99 26.10 10.30 -0.60
CA LYS A 99 26.98 9.62 -1.54
C LYS A 99 27.74 8.54 -0.76
N LEU A 100 27.30 7.29 -0.88
CA LEU A 100 28.07 6.13 -0.44
C LEU A 100 28.83 5.55 -1.64
N PRO A 101 30.10 5.17 -1.49
CA PRO A 101 30.90 4.60 -2.57
C PRO A 101 30.64 3.10 -2.73
N ASP A 102 30.36 2.71 -3.97
CA ASP A 102 30.54 1.43 -4.64
C ASP A 102 30.72 0.16 -3.79
N GLU A 103 29.60 -0.48 -3.46
CA GLU A 103 29.46 -1.93 -3.50
C GLU A 103 28.15 -2.27 -4.22
N ILE A 104 28.23 -3.17 -5.19
CA ILE A 104 27.36 -3.23 -6.36
C ILE A 104 26.06 -4.03 -6.11
N ASN A 105 24.95 -3.45 -6.59
CA ASN A 105 23.68 -4.06 -7.02
C ASN A 105 22.65 -4.57 -5.98
N GLU A 106 22.12 -3.67 -5.15
CA GLU A 106 20.79 -3.85 -4.57
C GLU A 106 19.86 -2.72 -5.03
N MET A 107 19.12 -2.99 -6.10
CA MET A 107 18.07 -2.12 -6.67
C MET A 107 18.61 -0.78 -7.22
N GLU A 108 18.87 -0.73 -8.52
CA GLU A 108 18.61 0.51 -9.27
C GLU A 108 17.24 1.02 -8.80
N ILE A 109 17.23 2.07 -7.99
CA ILE A 109 16.01 2.64 -7.44
C ILE A 109 15.31 3.27 -8.63
N LYS A 110 14.57 2.44 -9.37
CA LYS A 110 13.53 2.91 -10.23
C LYS A 110 12.64 3.73 -9.32
N THR A 111 12.53 5.01 -9.64
CA THR A 111 11.65 5.90 -8.89
C THR A 111 10.29 5.23 -8.84
N PHE A 112 9.56 5.38 -7.73
CA PHE A 112 8.24 4.76 -7.57
C PHE A 112 7.33 5.03 -8.79
N GLU A 113 7.48 6.19 -9.42
CA GLU A 113 6.90 6.56 -10.72
C GLU A 113 7.15 5.55 -11.85
N GLN A 114 8.38 5.05 -12.01
CA GLN A 114 8.72 4.04 -13.02
C GLN A 114 8.06 2.68 -12.75
N VAL A 115 7.78 2.39 -11.47
CA VAL A 115 7.05 1.19 -11.06
C VAL A 115 5.57 1.33 -11.36
N LEU A 116 5.02 2.54 -11.23
CA LEU A 116 3.63 2.85 -11.58
C LEU A 116 3.38 3.02 -13.09
N ASN A 117 4.42 3.01 -13.93
CA ASN A 117 4.27 3.08 -15.38
C ASN A 117 3.64 1.79 -15.95
N PRO A 118 2.42 1.82 -16.55
CA PRO A 118 1.74 0.63 -17.06
C PRO A 118 2.51 -0.15 -18.14
N GLU A 119 3.40 0.51 -18.87
CA GLU A 119 4.22 -0.10 -19.92
C GLU A 119 5.40 -0.90 -19.36
N SER A 120 5.74 -0.69 -18.09
CA SER A 120 6.86 -1.34 -17.43
C SER A 120 6.54 -2.80 -17.10
N ALA A 121 7.49 -3.71 -17.35
CA ALA A 121 7.38 -5.10 -16.88
C ALA A 121 7.24 -5.17 -15.34
N ILE A 122 7.85 -4.22 -14.64
CA ILE A 122 7.86 -4.14 -13.17
C ILE A 122 6.47 -3.79 -12.64
N TYR A 123 5.69 -3.00 -13.38
CA TYR A 123 4.31 -2.70 -13.04
C TYR A 123 3.47 -3.98 -12.92
N ARG A 124 3.65 -4.93 -13.85
CA ARG A 124 2.93 -6.21 -13.82
C ARG A 124 3.32 -7.06 -12.62
N GLU A 125 4.59 -7.03 -12.23
CA GLU A 125 5.07 -7.71 -11.02
C GLU A 125 4.53 -7.05 -9.75
N PHE A 126 4.54 -5.72 -9.69
CA PHE A 126 3.97 -4.96 -8.59
C PHE A 126 2.47 -5.22 -8.43
N LYS A 127 1.72 -5.23 -9.54
CA LYS A 127 0.29 -5.57 -9.56
C LYS A 127 0.03 -6.98 -9.03
N LYS A 128 0.80 -7.98 -9.47
CA LYS A 128 0.71 -9.36 -8.95
C LYS A 128 1.02 -9.43 -7.46
N PHE A 129 2.01 -8.67 -7.01
CA PHE A 129 2.38 -8.57 -5.60
C PHE A 129 1.22 -8.02 -4.76
N LEU A 130 0.59 -6.92 -5.18
CA LEU A 130 -0.56 -6.33 -4.47
C LEU A 130 -1.77 -7.27 -4.43
N VAL A 131 -2.01 -8.04 -5.49
CA VAL A 131 -3.05 -9.10 -5.50
C VAL A 131 -2.73 -10.17 -4.45
N GLY A 132 -1.46 -10.57 -4.33
CA GLY A 132 -1.02 -11.53 -3.31
C GLY A 132 -1.12 -11.00 -1.89
N GLU A 133 -0.96 -9.69 -1.68
CA GLU A 133 -1.11 -9.02 -0.38
C GLU A 133 -2.54 -8.54 -0.09
N VAL A 134 -3.51 -8.77 -1.00
CA VAL A 134 -4.91 -8.35 -0.84
C VAL A 134 -5.03 -6.83 -0.59
N CYS A 135 -4.24 -6.04 -1.34
CA CYS A 135 -4.24 -4.57 -1.26
C CYS A 135 -4.25 -3.91 -2.65
N ILE A 136 -4.94 -4.57 -3.59
CA ILE A 136 -5.00 -4.17 -4.99
C ILE A 136 -5.92 -2.96 -5.23
N GLU A 137 -6.86 -2.70 -4.31
CA GLU A 137 -7.83 -1.61 -4.35
C GLU A 137 -7.17 -0.24 -4.53
N ASN A 138 -6.05 0.01 -3.83
CA ASN A 138 -5.28 1.26 -3.97
C ASN A 138 -4.78 1.46 -5.40
N LEU A 139 -4.25 0.40 -6.02
CA LEU A 139 -3.75 0.47 -7.39
C LEU A 139 -4.88 0.61 -8.41
N LEU A 140 -6.00 -0.08 -8.20
CA LEU A 140 -7.17 0.01 -9.09
C LEU A 140 -7.80 1.41 -9.06
N PHE A 141 -7.92 2.00 -7.87
CA PHE A 141 -8.37 3.38 -7.74
C PHE A 141 -7.41 4.34 -8.46
N TYR A 142 -6.11 4.19 -8.24
CA TYR A 142 -5.09 4.99 -8.90
C TYR A 142 -5.20 4.88 -10.44
N GLU A 143 -5.26 3.66 -10.99
CA GLU A 143 -5.45 3.41 -12.43
C GLU A 143 -6.72 4.08 -12.97
N ALA A 144 -7.84 3.97 -12.24
CA ALA A 144 -9.12 4.55 -12.65
C ALA A 144 -9.06 6.08 -12.72
N MET A 145 -8.46 6.71 -11.71
CA MET A 145 -8.28 8.16 -11.66
C MET A 145 -7.33 8.67 -12.75
N ILE A 146 -6.19 8.01 -12.95
CA ILE A 146 -5.23 8.37 -14.01
C ILE A 146 -5.88 8.24 -15.38
N SER A 147 -6.60 7.14 -15.63
CA SER A 147 -7.32 6.93 -16.90
C SER A 147 -8.34 8.02 -17.16
N LEU A 148 -9.05 8.47 -16.12
CA LEU A 148 -10.01 9.56 -16.23
C LEU A 148 -9.32 10.91 -16.50
N LEU A 149 -8.23 11.22 -15.81
CA LEU A 149 -7.44 12.44 -16.02
C LEU A 149 -6.90 12.52 -17.46
N LEU A 150 -6.38 11.41 -17.99
CA LEU A 150 -5.91 11.32 -19.37
C LEU A 150 -7.04 11.53 -20.39
N LYS A 151 -8.25 11.00 -20.12
CA LYS A 151 -9.43 11.29 -20.97
C LYS A 151 -9.79 12.77 -20.96
N CYS A 152 -9.68 13.45 -19.81
CA CYS A 152 -9.93 14.88 -19.72
C CYS A 152 -8.95 15.68 -20.59
N GLN A 153 -7.66 15.30 -20.58
CA GLN A 153 -6.64 15.95 -21.41
C GLN A 153 -6.83 15.71 -22.92
N ASN A 154 -7.11 14.47 -23.31
CA ASN A 154 -7.25 14.13 -24.73
C ASN A 154 -8.49 14.77 -25.38
N LYS A 155 -9.58 14.96 -24.61
CA LYS A 155 -10.78 15.67 -25.10
C LYS A 155 -10.47 17.12 -25.45
N VAL A 156 -9.60 17.78 -24.68
CA VAL A 156 -9.14 19.15 -24.92
C VAL A 156 -8.33 19.24 -26.23
N MET A 157 -7.46 18.27 -26.51
CA MET A 157 -6.72 18.25 -27.78
C MET A 157 -7.61 17.98 -29.00
N SER A 158 -8.63 17.12 -28.83
CA SER A 158 -9.67 16.88 -29.84
C SER A 158 -10.48 18.15 -30.13
N ASP A 159 -10.92 18.85 -29.10
CA ASP A 159 -11.74 20.06 -29.26
C ASP A 159 -10.89 21.25 -29.75
N ALA A 160 -9.60 21.32 -29.41
CA ALA A 160 -8.66 22.27 -30.01
C ALA A 160 -8.39 21.98 -31.49
N SER A 161 -8.41 20.72 -31.92
CA SER A 161 -8.36 20.34 -33.34
C SER A 161 -9.58 20.83 -34.12
N TRP A 162 -10.74 21.03 -33.48
CA TRP A 162 -11.91 21.65 -34.12
C TRP A 162 -11.72 23.16 -34.37
N ASN A 163 -10.87 23.85 -33.60
CA ASN A 163 -10.56 25.27 -33.82
C ASN A 163 -9.70 25.51 -35.07
N LEU A 164 -8.93 24.52 -35.54
CA LEU A 164 -8.21 24.60 -36.83
C LEU A 164 -9.17 24.63 -38.03
N LYS A 165 -10.32 23.96 -37.92
CA LYS A 165 -11.35 23.98 -38.96
C LYS A 165 -12.05 25.34 -39.02
N ILE A 166 -12.27 25.97 -37.86
CA ILE A 166 -12.85 27.32 -37.75
C ILE A 166 -11.87 28.39 -38.30
N LEU A 167 -10.56 28.22 -38.08
CA LEU A 167 -9.51 29.06 -38.67
C LEU A 167 -9.39 28.87 -40.19
N ALA A 168 -9.61 27.66 -40.70
CA ALA A 168 -9.64 27.38 -42.14
C ALA A 168 -10.90 27.95 -42.82
N GLU A 169 -12.02 28.07 -42.09
CA GLU A 169 -13.29 28.59 -42.59
C GLU A 169 -13.41 30.13 -42.43
N ASN A 170 -12.62 30.79 -41.56
CA ASN A 170 -12.58 32.25 -41.38
C ASN A 170 -11.14 32.80 -41.25
N PRO A 171 -10.46 33.10 -42.37
CA PRO A 171 -9.06 33.53 -42.37
C PRO A 171 -8.79 34.98 -41.91
N SER A 172 -9.82 35.71 -41.46
CA SER A 172 -9.73 37.15 -41.11
C SER A 172 -9.72 37.47 -39.61
N ILE A 173 -9.59 36.46 -38.73
CA ILE A 173 -9.50 36.69 -37.29
C ILE A 173 -8.05 37.04 -36.93
N ASP A 174 -7.82 38.31 -36.55
CA ASP A 174 -6.52 38.84 -36.17
C ASP A 174 -5.90 38.08 -34.98
N ASN A 175 -4.78 37.42 -35.25
CA ASN A 175 -4.06 36.48 -34.40
C ASN A 175 -3.16 37.14 -33.32
N ASN A 176 -3.63 38.18 -32.62
CA ASN A 176 -2.76 38.84 -31.62
C ASN A 176 -2.78 38.21 -30.22
N ASN A 177 -3.57 37.16 -29.94
CA ASN A 177 -3.64 36.56 -28.60
C ASN A 177 -3.56 35.01 -28.53
N LEU A 178 -3.20 34.30 -29.61
CA LEU A 178 -3.00 32.85 -29.57
C LEU A 178 -1.51 32.48 -29.55
N SER A 179 -0.91 32.49 -28.37
CA SER A 179 0.37 31.81 -28.13
C SER A 179 0.12 30.29 -28.06
N PHE A 180 0.18 29.63 -29.21
CA PHE A 180 0.09 28.18 -29.34
C PHE A 180 1.51 27.60 -29.34
N THR A 181 1.98 27.12 -28.18
CA THR A 181 3.24 26.37 -28.10
C THR A 181 3.00 24.97 -28.65
N GLN A 182 3.35 24.79 -29.92
CA GLN A 182 3.23 23.54 -30.64
C GLN A 182 4.47 22.66 -30.35
N ASP A 183 4.46 21.96 -29.23
CA ASP A 183 5.44 20.88 -28.95
C ASP A 183 4.69 19.57 -28.69
N SER A 184 4.35 18.88 -29.78
CA SER A 184 3.86 17.51 -29.75
C SER A 184 4.71 16.64 -30.68
N LYS A 185 5.82 16.15 -30.13
CA LYS A 185 6.44 14.82 -30.35
C LYS A 185 7.78 14.82 -29.62
N ASP A 186 7.98 13.81 -28.77
CA ASP A 186 9.08 13.65 -27.82
C ASP A 186 8.99 14.52 -26.56
N ILE A 187 8.05 14.19 -25.65
CA ILE A 187 8.30 14.44 -24.22
C ILE A 187 9.40 13.47 -23.80
N LYS A 188 10.66 13.83 -24.09
CA LYS A 188 11.81 13.30 -23.38
C LYS A 188 11.66 13.80 -21.94
N PHE A 189 11.22 12.89 -21.07
CA PHE A 189 11.11 13.12 -19.64
C PHE A 189 12.45 13.64 -19.10
N SER A 190 12.52 14.93 -18.80
CA SER A 190 13.60 15.49 -18.00
C SER A 190 13.48 14.92 -16.58
N ASN A 191 14.52 14.22 -16.16
CA ASN A 191 14.61 13.48 -14.89
C ASN A 191 14.65 14.37 -13.61
N ASP A 192 14.25 15.64 -13.68
CA ASP A 192 14.60 16.65 -12.68
C ASP A 192 13.42 17.30 -11.95
N SER A 193 12.23 16.69 -11.93
CA SER A 193 11.16 17.14 -11.03
C SER A 193 10.56 15.99 -10.23
N GLU A 194 10.72 16.09 -8.91
CA GLU A 194 10.23 15.20 -7.83
C GLU A 194 8.69 15.17 -7.70
N ILE A 195 7.98 15.79 -8.65
CA ILE A 195 6.52 15.94 -8.67
C ILE A 195 5.89 14.63 -9.16
N PRO A 196 4.98 14.01 -8.39
CA PRO A 196 4.28 12.79 -8.80
C PRO A 196 3.57 12.92 -10.14
N TYR A 197 3.50 11.84 -10.91
CA TYR A 197 2.88 11.86 -12.24
C TYR A 197 1.43 12.35 -12.22
N TYR A 198 0.63 11.93 -11.23
CA TYR A 198 -0.76 12.35 -11.10
C TYR A 198 -0.90 13.85 -10.88
N GLU A 199 0.06 14.49 -10.22
CA GLU A 199 0.02 15.92 -9.91
C GLU A 199 0.26 16.76 -11.16
N LYS A 200 1.20 16.31 -12.02
CA LYS A 200 1.41 16.87 -13.36
C LYS A 200 0.15 16.78 -14.23
N LEU A 201 -0.61 15.68 -14.11
CA LEU A 201 -1.86 15.52 -14.84
C LEU A 201 -2.92 16.52 -14.39
N TYR A 202 -3.01 16.83 -13.09
CA TYR A 202 -3.91 17.87 -12.58
C TYR A 202 -3.51 19.28 -13.03
N GLU A 203 -2.21 19.58 -13.15
CA GLU A 203 -1.72 20.88 -13.63
C GLU A 203 -2.03 21.12 -15.12
N THR A 204 -2.02 20.06 -15.91
CA THR A 204 -2.20 20.12 -17.37
C THR A 204 -3.64 19.80 -17.82
N ALA A 205 -4.47 19.24 -16.94
CA ALA A 205 -5.87 18.96 -17.24
C ALA A 205 -6.69 20.26 -17.22
N VAL A 206 -7.20 20.68 -18.38
CA VAL A 206 -8.32 21.62 -18.43
C VAL A 206 -9.55 20.85 -17.99
N ILE A 207 -9.95 21.06 -16.74
CA ILE A 207 -11.07 20.37 -16.09
C ILE A 207 -12.35 20.82 -16.78
N THR A 208 -12.76 20.06 -17.78
CA THR A 208 -13.97 20.32 -18.53
C THR A 208 -15.07 19.49 -17.88
N GLU A 209 -16.07 20.15 -17.28
CA GLU A 209 -17.19 19.50 -16.59
C GLU A 209 -18.15 18.81 -17.59
N SER A 210 -17.72 17.68 -18.16
CA SER A 210 -18.57 16.83 -19.01
C SER A 210 -19.49 15.97 -18.14
N PRO A 211 -20.78 15.79 -18.48
CA PRO A 211 -21.69 14.90 -17.74
C PRO A 211 -21.16 13.45 -17.69
N GLU A 212 -20.45 13.01 -18.73
CA GLU A 212 -19.81 11.69 -18.79
C GLU A 212 -18.69 11.52 -17.74
N ILE A 213 -17.91 12.58 -17.48
CA ILE A 213 -16.83 12.57 -16.49
C ILE A 213 -17.45 12.53 -15.09
N LYS A 214 -18.52 13.31 -14.85
CA LYS A 214 -19.27 13.28 -13.59
C LYS A 214 -19.85 11.90 -13.30
N ALA A 215 -20.42 11.24 -14.31
CA ALA A 215 -20.92 9.87 -14.18
C ALA A 215 -19.81 8.87 -13.84
N GLN A 216 -18.64 8.97 -14.49
CA GLN A 216 -17.48 8.12 -14.17
C GLN A 216 -16.93 8.38 -12.77
N LEU A 217 -16.85 9.65 -12.34
CA LEU A 217 -16.43 9.99 -10.98
C LEU A 217 -17.39 9.44 -9.93
N LYS A 218 -18.70 9.47 -10.20
CA LYS A 218 -19.71 8.87 -9.31
C LYS A 218 -19.51 7.36 -9.17
N ILE A 219 -19.26 6.66 -10.27
CA ILE A 219 -18.97 5.21 -10.25
C ILE A 219 -17.69 4.92 -9.47
N ILE A 220 -16.63 5.73 -9.66
CA ILE A 220 -15.38 5.59 -8.91
C ILE A 220 -15.64 5.83 -7.41
N PHE A 221 -16.39 6.86 -7.06
CA PHE A 221 -16.76 7.13 -5.68
C PHE A 221 -17.47 5.94 -5.06
N GLU A 222 -18.61 5.51 -5.61
CA GLU A 222 -19.45 4.43 -5.07
C GLU A 222 -18.67 3.11 -4.88
N LYS A 223 -17.66 2.87 -5.72
CA LYS A 223 -16.86 1.65 -5.70
C LYS A 223 -15.75 1.65 -4.65
N PHE A 224 -15.14 2.80 -4.37
CA PHE A 224 -13.88 2.88 -3.62
C PHE A 224 -13.94 3.69 -2.32
N VAL A 225 -14.86 4.65 -2.16
CA VAL A 225 -14.82 5.61 -1.04
C VAL A 225 -15.79 5.28 0.11
N PRO A 226 -17.09 5.01 -0.12
CA PRO A 226 -18.04 4.77 0.96
C PRO A 226 -17.67 3.60 1.86
N GLU A 227 -18.06 3.69 3.13
CA GLU A 227 -17.93 2.58 4.06
C GLU A 227 -18.72 1.35 3.55
N GLY A 228 -18.04 0.20 3.50
CA GLY A 228 -18.62 -1.05 2.99
C GLY A 228 -18.64 -1.18 1.47
N SER A 229 -17.97 -0.30 0.72
CA SER A 229 -17.82 -0.46 -0.74
C SER A 229 -16.98 -1.69 -1.10
N GLU A 230 -17.16 -2.20 -2.32
CA GLU A 230 -16.49 -3.43 -2.81
C GLU A 230 -14.96 -3.35 -2.70
N TYR A 231 -14.41 -2.18 -2.99
CA TYR A 231 -12.97 -1.90 -2.93
C TYR A 231 -12.71 -0.72 -1.99
N GLN A 232 -13.30 -0.75 -0.79
CA GLN A 232 -13.15 0.30 0.21
C GLN A 232 -11.67 0.60 0.46
N LEU A 233 -11.29 1.86 0.24
CA LEU A 233 -9.93 2.34 0.45
C LEU A 233 -9.67 2.60 1.95
N ASN A 234 -8.43 2.36 2.37
CA ASN A 234 -7.99 2.65 3.73
C ASN A 234 -7.60 4.13 3.89
N LEU A 235 -8.60 5.02 3.77
CA LEU A 235 -8.43 6.47 3.89
C LEU A 235 -8.72 6.96 5.32
N THR A 236 -8.20 8.14 5.65
CA THR A 236 -8.57 8.83 6.89
C THR A 236 -10.07 9.14 6.96
N SER A 237 -10.67 8.95 8.15
CA SER A 237 -12.12 9.15 8.36
C SER A 237 -12.58 10.56 8.01
N ASP A 238 -11.73 11.55 8.27
CA ASP A 238 -12.04 12.95 8.01
C ASP A 238 -12.07 13.24 6.51
N LEU A 239 -11.18 12.61 5.74
CA LEU A 239 -11.16 12.74 4.29
C LEU A 239 -12.41 12.10 3.67
N VAL A 240 -12.76 10.89 4.08
CA VAL A 240 -13.98 10.18 3.61
C VAL A 240 -15.21 11.06 3.85
N LYS A 241 -15.43 11.50 5.10
CA LYS A 241 -16.56 12.38 5.44
C LYS A 241 -16.56 13.66 4.63
N SER A 242 -15.40 14.29 4.42
CA SER A 242 -15.32 15.53 3.65
C SER A 242 -15.70 15.34 2.18
N VAL A 243 -15.37 14.19 1.59
CA VAL A 243 -15.69 13.87 0.20
C VAL A 243 -17.17 13.50 0.08
N GLU A 244 -17.67 12.65 0.98
CA GLU A 244 -19.09 12.27 1.05
C GLU A 244 -19.99 13.49 1.22
N GLN A 245 -19.66 14.37 2.17
CA GLN A 245 -20.41 15.59 2.43
C GLN A 245 -20.44 16.49 1.18
N LYS A 246 -19.30 16.71 0.52
CA LYS A 246 -19.23 17.55 -0.67
C LYS A 246 -20.01 16.97 -1.85
N ILE A 247 -20.07 15.65 -1.99
CA ILE A 247 -20.87 14.97 -3.04
C ILE A 247 -22.37 15.09 -2.74
N HIS A 248 -22.77 14.94 -1.47
CA HIS A 248 -24.17 15.03 -1.07
C HIS A 248 -24.73 16.45 -1.06
N GLU A 249 -23.94 17.46 -0.67
CA GLU A 249 -24.42 18.84 -0.50
C GLU A 249 -24.44 19.65 -1.80
N ASN A 250 -23.40 19.51 -2.64
CA ASN A 250 -23.26 20.40 -3.80
C ASN A 250 -23.79 19.80 -5.11
N GLU A 251 -24.11 18.49 -5.14
CA GLU A 251 -24.37 17.70 -6.38
C GLU A 251 -23.32 17.87 -7.50
N GLN A 252 -22.25 18.63 -7.24
CA GLN A 252 -21.17 18.93 -8.14
C GLN A 252 -20.00 18.01 -7.83
N ILE A 253 -20.00 16.87 -8.50
CA ILE A 253 -18.87 15.95 -8.51
C ILE A 253 -17.81 16.52 -9.46
N ASP A 254 -16.75 17.10 -8.88
CA ASP A 254 -15.59 17.60 -9.62
C ASP A 254 -14.39 16.69 -9.43
N ILE A 255 -13.53 16.58 -10.45
CA ILE A 255 -12.31 15.78 -10.43
C ILE A 255 -11.30 16.30 -9.41
N LEU A 256 -11.33 17.60 -9.08
CA LEU A 256 -10.50 18.20 -8.03
C LEU A 256 -10.87 17.70 -6.63
N LEU A 257 -12.12 17.30 -6.42
CA LEU A 257 -12.56 16.73 -5.15
C LEU A 257 -11.76 15.47 -4.78
N PHE A 258 -11.34 14.71 -5.79
CA PHE A 258 -10.59 13.47 -5.63
C PHE A 258 -9.08 13.68 -5.57
N LYS A 259 -8.56 14.90 -5.78
CA LYS A 259 -7.13 15.19 -5.66
C LYS A 259 -6.56 14.79 -4.29
N PRO A 260 -7.16 15.16 -3.14
CA PRO A 260 -6.65 14.72 -1.83
C PRO A 260 -6.75 13.20 -1.66
N VAL A 261 -7.79 12.56 -2.18
CA VAL A 261 -7.96 11.09 -2.13
C VAL A 261 -6.86 10.39 -2.93
N LEU A 262 -6.58 10.85 -4.14
CA LEU A 262 -5.54 10.29 -4.99
C LEU A 262 -4.15 10.46 -4.38
N LYS A 263 -3.90 11.60 -3.73
CA LYS A 263 -2.65 11.83 -2.98
C LYS A 263 -2.47 10.80 -1.86
N GLU A 264 -3.49 10.57 -1.03
CA GLU A 264 -3.40 9.63 0.09
C GLU A 264 -3.20 8.19 -0.42
N VAL A 265 -3.92 7.78 -1.46
CA VAL A 265 -3.73 6.46 -2.10
C VAL A 265 -2.33 6.31 -2.69
N TYR A 266 -1.82 7.34 -3.35
CA TYR A 266 -0.46 7.34 -3.87
C TYR A 266 0.58 7.21 -2.73
N GLU A 267 0.39 7.92 -1.62
CA GLU A 267 1.25 7.83 -0.44
C GLU A 267 1.19 6.44 0.20
N LEU A 268 0.02 5.81 0.29
CA LEU A 268 -0.12 4.43 0.76
C LEU A 268 0.67 3.44 -0.11
N LEU A 269 0.53 3.54 -1.44
CA LEU A 269 1.28 2.70 -2.36
C LEU A 269 2.79 2.94 -2.24
N ARG A 270 3.22 4.20 -2.11
CA ARG A 270 4.64 4.60 -2.04
C ARG A 270 5.30 4.20 -0.72
N TRP A 271 4.63 4.39 0.40
CA TRP A 271 5.24 4.25 1.73
C TRP A 271 4.98 2.88 2.35
N THR A 272 3.88 2.22 2.01
CA THR A 272 3.51 0.94 2.61
C THR A 272 3.78 -0.22 1.66
N ASN A 273 3.24 -0.17 0.44
CA ASN A 273 3.31 -1.32 -0.46
C ASN A 273 4.64 -1.43 -1.21
N TYR A 274 5.18 -0.31 -1.67
CA TYR A 274 6.40 -0.29 -2.48
C TYR A 274 7.63 -0.83 -1.72
N PRO A 275 7.93 -0.44 -0.47
CA PRO A 275 9.07 -0.99 0.25
C PRO A 275 8.94 -2.50 0.50
N ARG A 276 7.72 -3.00 0.74
CA ARG A 276 7.45 -4.44 0.93
C ARG A 276 7.63 -5.23 -0.38
N PHE A 277 7.21 -4.65 -1.50
CA PHE A 277 7.45 -5.21 -2.83
C PHE A 277 8.96 -5.37 -3.08
N LEU A 278 9.74 -4.34 -2.78
CA LEU A 278 11.20 -4.37 -2.91
C LEU A 278 11.83 -5.45 -2.02
N GLN A 279 11.43 -5.54 -0.75
CA GLN A 279 11.90 -6.60 0.17
C GLN A 279 11.58 -8.01 -0.32
N THR A 280 10.39 -8.19 -0.91
CA THR A 280 9.97 -9.48 -1.45
C THR A 280 10.80 -9.87 -2.67
N ARG A 281 11.22 -8.88 -3.48
CA ARG A 281 12.09 -9.12 -4.64
C ARG A 281 13.52 -9.45 -4.23
N THR A 282 14.07 -8.84 -3.19
CA THR A 282 15.44 -9.12 -2.74
C THR A 282 15.56 -10.45 -2.01
N SER A 283 14.47 -10.97 -1.47
CA SER A 283 14.44 -12.23 -0.72
C SER A 283 14.27 -13.49 -1.59
N ASN A 284 13.96 -13.33 -2.89
CA ASN A 284 13.83 -14.43 -3.86
C ASN A 284 15.00 -14.42 -4.83
#